data_AF-A0A846DPW6-F1
#
_entry.id   AF-A0A846DPW6-F1
#
_cell.length_a   1.000
_cell.length_b   1.000
_cell.length_c   1.000
_cell.angle_alpha   90.00
_cell.angle_beta   90.00
_cell.angle_gamma   90.00
#
_symmetry.space_group_name_H-M   'P 1'
#
loop_
_entity.id
_entity.type
_entity.pdbx_description
1 polymer ?
#
loop_
_entity_poly.entity_id
_entity_poly.type
_entity_poly.pdbx_seq_one_letter_code
_entity_poly.pdbx_strand_id
1 'polypeptide(L)' 'MNTDKATEVCELPDLSGTPSLVAGVDEVGRGALFGPVVAAAVILPVSVLPQLAL' A
#
# COMPACT_ATOMS: atom_id res chain seq x y z
N MET A 1 29.15 13.55 -1.15
CA MET A 1 28.20 13.66 -0.03
C MET A 1 26.90 13.05 -0.53
N ASN A 2 26.58 11.89 0.01
CA ASN A 2 25.55 10.99 -0.46
C ASN A 2 24.15 11.59 -0.26
N THR A 3 23.32 11.63 -1.30
CA THR A 3 21.88 11.88 -1.15
C THR A 3 21.13 10.82 -1.92
N ASP A 4 21.33 9.57 -1.52
CA ASP A 4 20.31 8.54 -1.70
C ASP A 4 19.10 9.01 -0.88
N LYS A 5 18.12 9.64 -1.54
CA LYS A 5 16.79 9.70 -0.96
C LYS A 5 16.38 8.24 -0.78
N ALA A 6 16.23 7.81 0.48
CA ALA A 6 15.70 6.52 0.81
C ALA A 6 14.28 6.42 0.23
N THR A 7 14.18 5.95 -1.01
CA THR A 7 12.95 5.36 -1.51
C THR A 7 12.86 4.02 -0.79
N GLU A 8 12.08 3.96 0.28
CA GLU A 8 11.65 2.70 0.88
C GLU A 8 10.77 1.99 -0.16
N VAL A 9 11.40 1.25 -1.07
CA VAL A 9 10.71 0.31 -1.95
C VAL A 9 10.59 -0.99 -1.18
N CYS A 10 9.37 -1.30 -0.75
CA CYS A 10 9.03 -2.62 -0.25
C CYS A 10 8.91 -3.54 -1.47
N GLU A 11 9.89 -4.42 -1.68
CA GLU A 11 9.82 -5.37 -2.79
C GLU A 11 8.68 -6.37 -2.57
N LEU A 12 7.88 -6.57 -3.62
CA LEU A 12 6.82 -7.57 -3.58
C LEU A 12 7.46 -8.97 -3.64
N PRO A 13 6.99 -9.94 -2.84
CA PRO A 13 7.48 -11.31 -2.91
C PRO A 13 7.20 -11.91 -4.29
N ASP A 14 7.97 -12.92 -4.70
CA ASP A 14 7.74 -13.63 -5.95
C ASP A 14 6.29 -14.14 -6.02
N LEU A 15 5.56 -13.66 -7.02
CA LEU A 15 4.14 -13.93 -7.24
C LEU A 15 3.90 -15.19 -8.08
N SER A 16 4.97 -15.89 -8.47
CA SER A 16 4.87 -17.14 -9.22
C SER A 16 4.17 -18.21 -8.35
N GLY A 17 2.89 -18.44 -8.64
CA GLY A 17 2.04 -19.39 -7.89
C GLY A 17 1.24 -18.82 -6.72
N THR A 18 1.23 -17.49 -6.52
CA THR A 18 0.48 -16.87 -5.42
C THR A 18 -1.03 -16.82 -5.70
N PRO A 19 -1.89 -16.96 -4.67
CA PRO A 19 -3.33 -16.70 -4.80
C PRO A 19 -3.57 -15.28 -5.33
N SER A 20 -4.65 -15.07 -6.09
CA SER A 20 -5.02 -13.75 -6.63
C SER A 20 -4.83 -12.67 -5.59
N LEU A 21 -4.02 -11.66 -5.89
CA LEU A 21 -3.79 -10.52 -5.00
C LEU A 21 -4.82 -9.42 -5.28
N VAL A 22 -5.12 -8.64 -4.25
CA VAL A 22 -5.96 -7.45 -4.32
C VAL A 22 -5.27 -6.32 -3.56
N ALA A 23 -5.35 -5.11 -4.12
CA ALA A 23 -4.83 -3.90 -3.49
C ALA A 23 -6.00 -2.99 -3.09
N GLY A 24 -6.11 -2.67 -1.80
CA GLY A 24 -6.92 -1.56 -1.31
C GLY A 24 -6.08 -0.29 -1.28
N VAL A 25 -6.59 0.81 -1.83
CA VAL A 25 -5.88 2.10 -1.90
C VAL A 25 -6.75 3.15 -1.22
N ASP A 26 -6.14 3.98 -0.40
CA ASP A 26 -6.83 5.09 0.28
C ASP A 26 -5.89 6.28 0.50
N GLU A 27 -6.49 7.46 0.64
CA GLU A 27 -5.78 8.70 0.93
C GLU A 27 -6.34 9.43 2.15
N VAL A 28 -5.44 10.09 2.89
CA VAL A 28 -5.79 10.96 4.01
C VAL A 28 -5.29 12.38 3.73
N GLY A 29 -6.02 13.37 4.25
CA GLY A 29 -5.64 14.78 4.15
C GLY A 29 -6.24 15.52 2.94
N ARG A 30 -7.08 14.87 2.13
CA ARG A 30 -7.83 15.57 1.08
C ARG A 30 -8.77 16.61 1.72
N GLY A 31 -8.57 17.87 1.38
CA GLY A 31 -9.41 18.99 1.87
C GLY A 31 -8.92 19.64 3.17
N ALA A 32 -7.76 19.23 3.70
CA ALA A 32 -7.10 19.98 4.77
C ALA A 32 -6.67 21.37 4.26
N LEU A 33 -6.84 22.41 5.08
CA LEU A 33 -6.43 23.79 4.74
C LEU A 33 -4.90 23.90 4.60
N PHE A 34 -4.17 23.13 5.42
CA PHE A 34 -2.71 23.01 5.39
C PHE A 34 -2.30 21.58 5.75
N GLY A 35 -1.12 21.17 5.27
CA GLY A 35 -0.55 19.84 5.51
C GLY A 35 -0.51 18.98 4.25
N PRO A 36 0.32 17.91 4.24
CA PRO A 36 0.44 17.02 3.09
C PRO A 36 -0.78 16.10 2.95
N VAL A 37 -1.02 15.64 1.72
CA VAL A 37 -1.87 14.48 1.45
C VAL A 37 -0.98 13.25 1.44
N VAL A 38 -1.41 12.18 2.11
CA VAL A 38 -0.70 10.90 2.15
C VAL A 38 -1.61 9.82 1.57
N ALA A 39 -1.12 9.07 0.60
CA ALA A 39 -1.80 7.91 0.05
C ALA A 39 -1.05 6.63 0.45
N ALA A 40 -1.80 5.55 0.65
CA ALA A 40 -1.26 4.24 0.99
C ALA A 40 -1.99 3.13 0.22
N ALA A 41 -1.31 2.01 0.04
CA ALA A 41 -1.88 0.80 -0.52
C ALA A 41 -1.60 -0.39 0.39
N VAL A 42 -2.61 -1.24 0.57
CA VAL A 42 -2.51 -2.52 1.28
C VAL A 42 -2.73 -3.63 0.27
N ILE A 43 -1.73 -4.50 0.09
CA ILE A 43 -1.73 -5.59 -0.89
C ILE A 43 -1.85 -6.91 -0.13
N LEU A 44 -2.89 -7.70 -0.42
CA LEU A 44 -3.19 -8.94 0.29
C LEU A 44 -3.72 -10.03 -0.67
N PRO A 45 -3.63 -11.32 -0.29
CA PRO A 45 -4.36 -12.39 -0.97
C PRO A 45 -5.88 -12.18 -0.93
N VAL A 46 -6.57 -12.48 -2.03
CA VAL A 46 -8.05 -12.43 -2.08
C VAL A 46 -8.69 -13.36 -1.04
N SER A 47 -8.01 -14.45 -0.67
CA SER A 47 -8.49 -15.41 0.34
C SER A 47 -8.67 -14.79 1.74
N VAL A 48 -7.98 -13.68 2.05
CA VAL A 48 -8.07 -13.03 3.37
C VAL A 48 -9.10 -11.90 3.44
N LEU A 49 -9.70 -11.51 2.30
CA LEU A 49 -10.70 -10.45 2.27
C LEU A 49 -11.89 -10.63 3.23
N PRO A 50 -12.46 -11.83 3.41
CA PRO A 50 -13.59 -12.02 4.34
C PRO A 50 -13.26 -11.62 5.79
N GLN A 51 -11.98 -11.63 6.18
CA GLN A 51 -11.54 -11.29 7.54
C GLN A 51 -11.52 -9.77 7.79
N LEU A 52 -11.56 -8.96 6.73
CA LEU A 52 -11.55 -7.49 6.80
C LEU A 52 -12.95 -6.87 6.78
N ALA A 53 -14.00 -7.67 6.53
CA ALA A 53 -15.38 -7.20 6.37
C ALA A 53 -16.19 -7.12 7.68
N LEU A 54 -15.53 -7.26 8.84
CA LEU A 54 -16.13 -7.32 10.17
C LEU A 54 -16.06 -5.98 10.90
#